data_AF-A0A8T5XMF0-F1
#
_entry.id   AF-A0A8T5XMF0-F1
#
_cell.length_a   1.000
_cell.length_b   1.000
_cell.length_c   1.000
_cell.angle_alpha   90.00
_cell.angle_beta   90.00
_cell.angle_gamma   90.00
#
_symmetry.space_group_name_H-M   'P 1'
#
loop_
_entity.id
_entity.type
_entity.pdbx_description
1 polymer ?
#
loop_
_entity_poly.entity_id
_entity_poly.type
_entity_poly.pdbx_seq_one_letter_code
_entity_poly.pdbx_strand_id
1 'polypeptide(L)'
;MIEISDVSDESVITTYNEEPIKDNKTYTASAVIKTDNVSGSGAILKFNILDSQGNDLGEKAIEKPIKDTTDWRRVVLTISEEEAKALNENAAKLTVSVGTKGATNGTIYFDSVRFNEGNLKTEYGYDNNGNYIKNVTNQLGNTIEMTNDERGNVETIT
;
A
#
# COMPACT_ATOMS: atom_id res chain seq x y z
N MET A 1 -5.97 13.78 -10.90
CA MET A 1 -4.91 13.02 -11.58
C MET A 1 -3.59 13.77 -11.53
N ILE A 2 -2.55 13.06 -11.11
CA ILE A 2 -1.14 13.45 -11.06
C ILE A 2 -0.41 12.67 -12.16
N GLU A 3 0.58 13.29 -12.80
CA GLU A 3 1.43 12.66 -13.83
C GLU A 3 2.91 12.85 -13.47
N ILE A 4 3.70 11.79 -13.62
CA ILE A 4 5.16 11.80 -13.50
C ILE A 4 5.72 11.05 -14.71
N SER A 5 6.62 11.68 -15.46
CA SER A 5 7.23 11.12 -16.67
C SER A 5 8.73 11.35 -16.71
N ASP A 6 9.45 10.34 -17.21
CA ASP A 6 10.88 10.39 -17.55
C ASP A 6 11.77 11.11 -16.52
N VAL A 7 11.84 10.55 -15.31
CA VAL A 7 12.62 11.12 -14.22
C VAL A 7 13.99 10.45 -14.08
N SER A 8 15.01 11.25 -13.82
CA SER A 8 16.41 10.78 -13.69
C SER A 8 16.76 10.26 -12.30
N ASP A 9 15.92 10.52 -11.30
CA ASP A 9 16.10 10.11 -9.91
C ASP A 9 14.74 10.03 -9.19
N GLU A 10 14.73 9.84 -7.87
CA GLU A 10 13.53 9.87 -7.05
C GLU A 10 12.67 11.12 -7.33
N SER A 11 11.39 10.89 -7.56
CA SER A 11 10.40 11.94 -7.74
C SER A 11 9.10 11.47 -7.12
N VAL A 12 8.71 12.12 -6.02
CA VAL A 12 7.53 11.77 -5.24
C VAL A 12 6.71 13.01 -4.91
N ILE A 13 5.40 12.81 -4.79
CA ILE A 13 4.46 13.79 -4.27
C ILE A 13 3.94 13.25 -2.95
N THR A 14 4.08 14.06 -1.90
CA THR A 14 3.78 13.69 -0.51
C THR A 14 2.60 14.51 0.00
N THR A 15 1.77 13.91 0.85
CA THR A 15 0.72 14.64 1.57
C THR A 15 1.35 15.70 2.48
N TYR A 16 0.80 16.91 2.47
CA TYR A 16 1.31 18.01 3.29
C TYR A 16 1.12 17.78 4.80
N ASN A 17 -0.01 17.20 5.20
CA ASN A 17 -0.30 16.97 6.62
C ASN A 17 0.46 15.74 7.12
N GLU A 18 1.18 15.91 8.22
CA GLU A 18 1.79 14.83 8.99
C GLU A 18 0.76 14.32 10.01
N GLU A 19 0.37 13.05 9.93
CA GLU A 19 -0.57 12.45 10.87
C GLU A 19 0.20 11.86 12.06
N PRO A 20 -0.08 12.30 13.30
CA PRO A 20 0.49 11.66 14.49
C PRO A 20 0.10 10.19 14.57
N ILE A 21 1.08 9.34 14.90
CA ILE A 21 0.84 7.92 15.18
C ILE A 21 0.14 7.82 16.53
N LYS A 22 -1.00 7.12 16.56
CA LYS A 22 -1.83 6.90 17.75
C LYS A 22 -1.66 5.46 18.23
N ASP A 23 -1.73 5.30 19.55
CA ASP A 23 -1.58 4.01 20.21
C ASP A 23 -2.56 2.96 19.64
N ASN A 24 -2.02 1.77 19.34
CA ASN A 24 -2.69 0.60 18.78
C ASN A 24 -3.49 0.88 17.50
N LYS A 25 -3.06 1.84 16.68
CA LYS A 25 -3.69 2.15 15.40
C LYS A 25 -2.95 1.57 14.21
N THR A 26 -3.74 1.17 13.24
CA THR A 26 -3.30 0.87 11.88
C THR A 26 -3.77 1.98 10.97
N TYR A 27 -3.00 2.25 9.92
CA TYR A 27 -3.27 3.26 8.92
C TYR A 27 -3.32 2.63 7.54
N THR A 28 -4.11 3.21 6.64
CA THR A 28 -4.23 2.75 5.25
C THR A 28 -3.98 3.88 4.26
N ALA A 29 -3.04 3.65 3.34
CA ALA A 29 -2.81 4.43 2.15
C ALA A 29 -3.41 3.71 0.94
N SER A 30 -3.97 4.45 -0.01
CA SER A 30 -4.38 3.89 -1.30
C SER A 30 -4.20 4.89 -2.42
N ALA A 31 -3.99 4.38 -3.64
CA ALA A 31 -3.97 5.15 -4.86
C ALA A 31 -4.52 4.29 -6.01
N VAL A 32 -5.02 4.93 -7.06
CA VAL A 32 -5.27 4.27 -8.36
C VAL A 32 -4.13 4.67 -9.28
N ILE A 33 -3.46 3.67 -9.86
CA ILE A 33 -2.22 3.86 -10.62
C ILE A 33 -2.42 3.28 -12.02
N LYS A 34 -1.99 4.04 -13.03
CA LYS A 34 -1.87 3.59 -14.43
C LYS A 34 -0.43 3.85 -14.88
N THR A 35 0.14 2.94 -15.66
CA THR A 35 1.49 3.06 -16.21
C THR A 35 1.48 2.92 -17.72
N ASP A 36 2.32 3.68 -18.41
CA ASP A 36 2.52 3.59 -19.86
C ASP A 36 4.01 3.51 -20.17
N ASN A 37 4.46 2.34 -20.65
CA ASN A 37 5.84 2.01 -20.98
C ASN A 37 6.84 2.27 -19.83
N VAL A 38 6.43 1.99 -18.59
CA VAL A 38 7.24 2.30 -17.41
C VAL A 38 8.37 1.28 -17.20
N SER A 39 9.61 1.75 -17.06
CA SER A 39 10.78 0.93 -16.73
C SER A 39 11.67 1.59 -15.68
N GLY A 40 12.72 0.91 -15.19
CA GLY A 40 13.56 1.44 -14.12
C GLY A 40 12.98 1.17 -12.72
N SER A 41 12.92 2.17 -11.85
CA SER A 41 12.40 2.02 -10.48
C SER A 41 10.90 1.78 -10.42
N GLY A 42 10.12 2.39 -11.32
CA GLY A 42 8.68 2.17 -11.44
C GLY A 42 7.83 2.91 -10.40
N ALA A 43 6.51 2.78 -10.51
CA ALA A 43 5.55 3.50 -9.68
C ALA A 43 5.41 2.89 -8.28
N ILE A 44 5.34 3.74 -7.26
CA ILE A 44 5.18 3.36 -5.86
C ILE A 44 4.03 4.10 -5.16
N LEU A 45 3.55 3.46 -4.10
CA LEU A 45 2.83 4.07 -2.99
C LEU A 45 3.66 3.77 -1.73
N LYS A 46 3.95 4.78 -0.90
CA LYS A 46 4.70 4.60 0.35
C LYS A 46 4.13 5.42 1.51
N PHE A 47 4.37 4.94 2.72
CA PHE A 47 4.38 5.75 3.92
C PHE A 47 5.79 6.28 4.16
N ASN A 48 5.94 7.56 4.48
CA ASN A 48 7.15 8.07 5.11
C ASN A 48 6.94 8.11 6.61
N ILE A 49 7.94 7.67 7.35
CA ILE A 49 7.94 7.56 8.81
C ILE A 49 8.77 8.71 9.33
N LEU A 50 8.17 9.55 10.16
CA LEU A 50 8.81 10.75 10.66
C LEU A 50 8.92 10.72 12.18
N ASP A 51 9.91 11.44 12.71
CA ASP A 51 10.00 11.71 14.14
C ASP A 51 8.98 12.78 14.58
N SER A 52 8.99 13.13 15.87
CA SER A 52 8.08 14.14 16.42
C SER A 52 8.29 15.56 15.85
N GLN A 53 9.47 15.84 15.29
CA GLN A 53 9.84 17.12 14.69
C GLN A 53 9.58 17.17 13.18
N GLY A 54 9.20 16.05 12.56
CA GLY A 54 8.94 15.95 11.11
C GLY A 54 10.19 15.54 10.30
N ASN A 55 11.26 15.10 10.95
CA ASN A 55 12.44 14.59 10.24
C ASN A 55 12.16 13.17 9.74
N ASP A 56 12.70 12.83 8.56
CA ASP A 56 12.56 11.50 7.96
C ASP A 56 13.35 10.45 8.76
N LEU A 57 12.68 9.35 9.09
CA LEU A 57 13.25 8.20 9.80
C LEU A 57 13.29 6.93 8.93
N GLY A 58 12.72 7.00 7.73
CA GLY A 58 12.57 5.87 6.82
C GLY A 58 11.17 5.79 6.22
N GLU A 59 10.88 4.65 5.61
CA GLU A 59 9.67 4.48 4.81
C GLU A 59 9.21 3.02 4.76
N LYS A 60 7.92 2.85 4.46
CA LYS A 60 7.34 1.57 4.04
C LYS A 60 6.70 1.76 2.67
N ALA A 61 7.19 1.06 1.65
CA ALA A 61 6.66 1.11 0.29
C ALA A 61 5.95 -0.20 -0.08
N ILE A 62 5.18 -0.17 -1.17
CA ILE A 62 4.73 -1.42 -1.81
C ILE A 62 5.95 -2.26 -2.22
N GLU A 63 5.89 -3.57 -1.99
CA GLU A 63 7.03 -4.47 -2.24
C GLU A 63 7.43 -4.55 -3.72
N LYS A 64 6.44 -4.44 -4.62
CA LYS A 64 6.63 -4.55 -6.07
C LYS A 64 6.15 -3.27 -6.74
N PRO A 65 7.07 -2.36 -7.10
CA PRO A 65 6.74 -1.19 -7.91
C PRO A 65 6.06 -1.58 -9.22
N ILE A 66 5.14 -0.74 -9.69
CA ILE A 66 4.39 -1.00 -10.92
C ILE A 66 5.22 -0.54 -12.11
N LYS A 67 5.40 -1.44 -13.06
CA LYS A 67 6.17 -1.25 -14.30
C LYS A 67 5.31 -1.67 -15.50
N ASP A 68 5.90 -1.55 -16.68
CA ASP A 68 5.29 -1.85 -17.97
C ASP A 68 4.06 -0.99 -18.23
N THR A 69 3.28 -1.35 -19.24
CA THR A 69 1.99 -0.72 -19.52
C THR A 69 0.89 -1.46 -18.76
N THR A 70 0.20 -0.75 -17.87
CA THR A 70 -0.93 -1.28 -17.09
C THR A 70 -2.08 -0.28 -17.10
N ASP A 71 -3.32 -0.77 -17.15
CA ASP A 71 -4.48 0.10 -16.97
C ASP A 71 -4.69 0.43 -15.49
N TRP A 72 -5.58 1.38 -15.21
CA TRP A 72 -5.89 1.84 -13.87
C TRP A 72 -6.18 0.69 -12.91
N ARG A 73 -5.35 0.57 -11.87
CA ARG A 73 -5.53 -0.42 -10.80
C ARG A 73 -5.40 0.24 -9.44
N ARG A 74 -6.21 -0.21 -8.48
CA ARG A 74 -6.10 0.26 -7.09
C ARG A 74 -4.96 -0.47 -6.40
N VAL A 75 -4.14 0.30 -5.69
CA VAL A 75 -3.08 -0.16 -4.81
C VAL A 75 -3.41 0.29 -3.40
N VAL A 76 -3.19 -0.59 -2.42
CA VAL A 76 -3.45 -0.35 -1.00
C VAL A 76 -2.23 -0.79 -0.21
N LEU A 77 -1.82 0.03 0.74
CA LEU A 77 -0.73 -0.24 1.67
C LEU A 77 -1.20 0.10 3.08
N THR A 78 -0.85 -0.73 4.06
CA THR A 78 -1.16 -0.50 5.48
C THR A 78 0.12 -0.40 6.29
N ILE A 79 0.06 0.24 7.45
CA ILE A 79 1.12 0.24 8.46
C ILE A 79 0.49 0.34 9.85
N SER A 80 0.91 -0.52 10.78
CA SER A 80 0.52 -0.40 12.19
C SER A 80 1.52 0.48 12.96
N GLU A 81 1.11 1.03 14.11
CA GLU A 81 2.03 1.68 15.04
C GLU A 81 3.21 0.76 15.38
N GLU A 82 2.92 -0.50 15.74
CA GLU A 82 3.94 -1.49 16.09
C GLU A 82 4.95 -1.67 14.96
N GLU A 83 4.46 -1.77 13.72
CA GLU A 83 5.32 -1.91 12.55
C GLU A 83 6.15 -0.65 12.28
N ALA A 84 5.56 0.54 12.41
CA ALA A 84 6.30 1.80 12.27
C ALA A 84 7.40 1.92 13.33
N LYS A 85 7.12 1.54 14.58
CA LYS A 85 8.09 1.53 15.68
C LYS A 85 9.15 0.42 15.55
N ALA A 86 8.81 -0.70 14.91
CA ALA A 86 9.77 -1.74 14.59
C ALA A 86 10.76 -1.31 13.49
N LEU A 87 10.31 -0.48 12.53
CA LEU A 87 11.19 0.13 11.52
C LEU A 87 12.08 1.22 12.14
N ASN A 88 11.54 2.04 13.05
CA ASN A 88 12.31 2.99 13.83
C ASN A 88 11.62 3.32 15.16
N GLU A 89 12.30 3.12 16.28
CA GLU A 89 11.72 3.30 17.63
C GLU A 89 11.21 4.73 17.92
N ASN A 90 11.72 5.73 17.19
CA ASN A 90 11.34 7.14 17.32
C ASN A 90 10.19 7.55 16.37
N ALA A 91 9.58 6.61 15.65
CA ALA A 91 8.44 6.86 14.78
C ALA A 91 7.30 7.54 15.56
N ALA A 92 6.91 8.74 15.11
CA ALA A 92 5.88 9.54 15.76
C ALA A 92 4.82 10.08 14.81
N LYS A 93 5.13 10.23 13.51
CA LYS A 93 4.19 10.72 12.50
C LYS A 93 4.33 9.96 11.19
N LEU A 94 3.27 10.02 10.37
CA LEU A 94 3.20 9.42 9.05
C LEU A 94 2.76 10.44 8.00
N THR A 95 3.32 10.31 6.81
CA THR A 95 2.80 10.90 5.58
C THR A 95 2.69 9.84 4.50
N VAL A 96 1.96 10.12 3.42
CA VAL A 96 1.84 9.21 2.27
C VAL A 96 2.43 9.87 1.04
N SER A 97 3.21 9.11 0.27
CA SER A 97 3.73 9.54 -1.02
C SER A 97 3.38 8.59 -2.15
N VAL A 98 3.23 9.17 -3.33
CA VAL A 98 3.19 8.45 -4.61
C VAL A 98 4.29 8.98 -5.53
N GLY A 99 4.83 8.12 -6.39
CA GLY A 99 5.86 8.51 -7.34
C GLY A 99 6.79 7.37 -7.71
N THR A 100 8.08 7.64 -7.74
CA THR A 100 9.13 6.64 -7.99
C THR A 100 10.35 6.91 -7.10
N LYS A 101 11.07 5.85 -6.72
CA LYS A 101 12.25 5.88 -5.85
C LYS A 101 13.60 6.02 -6.58
N GLY A 102 13.57 6.29 -7.88
CA GLY A 102 14.79 6.44 -8.67
C GLY A 102 14.49 6.59 -10.15
N ALA A 103 15.55 6.58 -10.96
CA ALA A 103 15.46 6.74 -12.42
C ALA A 103 14.35 5.84 -13.02
N THR A 104 13.43 6.47 -13.74
CA THR A 104 12.24 5.83 -14.30
C THR A 104 11.90 6.46 -15.64
N ASN A 105 11.86 5.63 -16.69
CA ASN A 105 11.38 6.06 -18.01
C ASN A 105 9.91 5.69 -18.17
N GLY A 106 9.22 6.37 -19.09
CA GLY A 106 7.78 6.20 -19.34
C GLY A 106 6.94 7.13 -18.49
N THR A 107 5.62 6.96 -18.53
CA THR A 107 4.67 7.83 -17.82
C THR A 107 3.87 7.06 -16.78
N ILE A 108 3.78 7.63 -15.58
CA ILE A 108 2.99 7.12 -14.47
C ILE A 108 1.88 8.13 -14.16
N TYR A 109 0.66 7.63 -14.03
CA TYR A 109 -0.49 8.40 -13.61
C TYR A 109 -1.00 7.92 -12.26
N PHE A 110 -1.30 8.86 -11.37
CA PHE A 110 -1.90 8.58 -10.08
C PHE A 110 -3.22 9.33 -9.94
N ASP A 111 -4.22 8.68 -9.37
CA ASP A 111 -5.46 9.34 -8.97
C ASP A 111 -6.03 8.73 -7.69
N SER A 112 -6.97 9.44 -7.07
CA SER A 112 -7.64 8.99 -5.83
C SER A 112 -6.66 8.54 -4.73
N VAL A 113 -5.57 9.30 -4.54
CA VAL A 113 -4.63 9.09 -3.43
C VAL A 113 -5.36 9.42 -2.13
N ARG A 114 -5.34 8.48 -1.18
CA ARG A 114 -6.02 8.60 0.11
C ARG A 114 -5.13 8.08 1.23
N PHE A 115 -5.23 8.74 2.37
CA PHE A 115 -4.60 8.34 3.63
C PHE A 115 -5.68 8.38 4.72
N ASN A 116 -5.91 7.27 5.39
CA ASN A 116 -6.94 7.14 6.43
C ASN A 116 -6.37 6.43 7.65
N GLU A 117 -6.83 6.84 8.84
CA GLU A 117 -6.73 6.02 10.04
C GLU A 117 -7.65 4.79 9.91
N GLY A 118 -7.20 3.67 10.47
CA GLY A 118 -7.87 2.38 10.40
C GLY A 118 -7.28 1.49 9.32
N ASN A 119 -7.43 0.18 9.51
CA ASN A 119 -7.25 -0.78 8.43
C ASN A 119 -8.50 -0.75 7.55
N LEU A 120 -8.35 -0.41 6.27
CA LEU A 120 -9.45 -0.44 5.30
C LEU A 120 -9.32 -1.58 4.29
N LYS A 121 -8.35 -2.47 4.50
CA LYS A 121 -8.09 -3.64 3.64
C LYS A 121 -9.02 -4.79 4.05
N THR A 122 -9.59 -5.44 3.04
CA THR A 122 -10.11 -6.81 3.16
C THR A 122 -9.10 -7.74 2.52
N GLU A 123 -8.71 -8.79 3.21
CA GLU A 123 -7.74 -9.78 2.73
C GLU A 123 -8.46 -11.08 2.38
N TYR A 124 -8.00 -11.72 1.30
CA TYR A 124 -8.52 -13.00 0.84
C TYR A 124 -7.37 -14.01 0.84
N GLY A 125 -7.47 -15.05 1.66
CA GLY A 125 -6.59 -16.21 1.61
C GLY A 125 -7.13 -17.23 0.62
N TYR A 126 -6.23 -17.87 -0.12
CA TYR A 126 -6.57 -18.90 -1.10
C TYR A 126 -6.04 -20.27 -0.66
N ASP A 127 -6.56 -21.34 -1.26
CA ASP A 127 -5.99 -22.67 -1.13
C ASP A 127 -4.56 -22.77 -1.69
N ASN A 128 -3.88 -23.89 -1.44
CA ASN A 128 -2.49 -24.08 -1.87
C ASN A 128 -2.29 -23.98 -3.39
N ASN A 129 -3.38 -24.15 -4.15
CA ASN A 129 -3.36 -24.05 -5.61
C ASN A 129 -3.73 -22.64 -6.11
N GLY A 130 -4.16 -21.74 -5.21
CA GLY A 130 -4.60 -20.38 -5.54
C GLY A 130 -5.98 -20.29 -6.18
N ASN A 131 -6.77 -21.37 -6.14
CA ASN A 131 -8.01 -21.50 -6.91
C ASN A 131 -9.24 -20.99 -6.14
N TYR A 132 -9.31 -21.29 -4.84
CA TYR A 132 -10.51 -21.04 -4.04
C TYR A 132 -10.19 -20.25 -2.78
N ILE A 133 -11.09 -19.33 -2.41
CA ILE A 133 -10.96 -18.53 -1.20
C ILE A 133 -11.17 -19.45 0.01
N LYS A 134 -10.22 -19.47 0.93
CA LYS A 134 -10.28 -20.21 2.20
C LYS A 134 -10.52 -19.31 3.39
N ASN A 135 -10.16 -18.03 3.32
CA ASN A 135 -10.52 -17.10 4.36
C ASN A 135 -10.68 -15.68 3.84
N VAL A 136 -11.48 -14.91 4.57
CA VAL A 136 -11.66 -13.49 4.35
C VAL A 136 -11.45 -12.78 5.67
N THR A 137 -10.44 -11.92 5.73
CA THR A 137 -10.17 -11.09 6.91
C THR A 137 -10.63 -9.67 6.62
N ASN A 138 -11.54 -9.15 7.46
CA ASN A 138 -12.08 -7.82 7.28
C ASN A 138 -11.18 -6.72 7.87
N GLN A 139 -11.64 -5.47 7.74
CA GLN A 139 -10.98 -4.27 8.25
C GLN A 139 -10.70 -4.27 9.76
N LEU A 140 -11.47 -5.03 10.53
CA LEU A 140 -11.33 -5.13 11.99
C LEU A 140 -10.43 -6.30 12.41
N GLY A 141 -9.86 -7.05 11.46
CA GLY A 141 -9.09 -8.26 11.74
C GLY A 141 -9.96 -9.48 12.04
N ASN A 142 -11.27 -9.40 11.84
CA ASN A 142 -12.14 -10.57 11.98
C ASN A 142 -11.99 -11.43 10.72
N THR A 143 -11.62 -12.68 10.91
CA THR A 143 -11.47 -13.67 9.85
C THR A 143 -12.65 -14.63 9.86
N ILE A 144 -13.23 -14.86 8.68
CA ILE A 144 -14.08 -16.03 8.43
C ILE A 144 -13.28 -17.06 7.65
N GLU A 145 -13.45 -18.33 7.99
CA GLU A 145 -12.82 -19.46 7.31
C GLU A 145 -13.88 -20.19 6.48
N MET A 146 -13.49 -20.63 5.27
CA MET A 146 -14.33 -21.33 4.31
C MET A 146 -13.68 -22.67 3.97
N THR A 147 -14.46 -23.74 4.05
CA THR A 147 -14.08 -25.04 3.46
C THR A 147 -14.83 -25.19 2.14
N ASN A 148 -14.11 -25.50 1.07
CA ASN A 148 -14.69 -25.71 -0.26
C ASN A 148 -14.59 -27.17 -0.66
N ASP A 149 -15.59 -27.68 -1.38
CA ASP A 149 -15.53 -28.98 -2.04
C ASP A 149 -14.52 -28.96 -3.22
N GLU A 150 -14.29 -30.11 -3.86
CA GLU A 150 -13.37 -30.24 -5.00
C GLU A 150 -13.76 -29.37 -6.21
N ARG A 151 -15.00 -28.88 -6.25
CA ARG A 151 -15.56 -28.03 -7.32
C ARG A 151 -15.59 -26.56 -6.94
N GLY A 152 -15.13 -26.18 -5.75
CA GLY A 152 -15.08 -24.81 -5.27
C GLY A 152 -16.38 -24.32 -4.62
N ASN A 153 -17.35 -25.20 -4.32
CA ASN A 153 -18.54 -24.81 -3.58
C ASN A 153 -18.23 -24.76 -2.08
N VAL A 154 -18.71 -23.71 -1.41
CA VAL A 154 -18.55 -23.56 0.04
C VAL A 154 -19.40 -24.59 0.78
N GLU A 155 -18.75 -25.48 1.53
CA GLU A 155 -19.39 -26.48 2.40
C GLU A 155 -19.65 -25.92 3.79
N THR A 156 -18.70 -25.18 4.35
CA THR A 156 -18.78 -24.61 5.70
C THR A 156 -18.19 -23.20 5.75
N ILE A 157 -18.78 -22.36 6.58
CA ILE A 157 -18.26 -21.03 6.96
C ILE A 157 -18.19 -21.01 8.48
N THR A 158 -17.02 -20.68 9.04
CA THR A 158 -16.80 -20.54 10.48
C THR A 158 -16.23 -19.17 10.80
#